data_AF-A0A353N633-F1
#
_entry.id   AF-A0A353N633-F1
#
_cell.length_a   1.000
_cell.length_b   1.000
_cell.length_c   1.000
_cell.angle_alpha   90.00
_cell.angle_beta   90.00
_cell.angle_gamma   90.00
#
_symmetry.space_group_name_H-M   'P 1'
#
loop_
_entity.id
_entity.type
_entity.pdbx_description
1 polymer ?
#
loop_
_entity_poly.entity_id
_entity_poly.type
_entity_poly.pdbx_seq_one_letter_code
_entity_poly.pdbx_strand_id
1 'polypeptide(L)'
;VTTIPRRGAFVSAFSVEEMEEIYGLRYLLEGSIYESLVKKELLKESDFSYLSWLIDQMVKIARSEMTPDEKVLAFFKKDIEFHYFTWLKAERPRTMNILSDLYHQLELGMLD
;
A
#
# COMPACT_ATOMS: atom_id res chain seq x y z
N VAL A 1 8.67 12.86 9.54
CA VAL A 1 10.04 12.86 10.13
C VAL A 1 10.22 14.12 10.95
N THR A 2 10.27 13.97 12.27
CA THR A 2 10.51 15.09 13.19
C THR A 2 12.01 15.17 13.46
N THR A 3 12.68 16.20 12.96
CA THR A 3 14.12 16.40 13.18
C THR A 3 14.35 17.12 14.50
N ILE A 4 14.72 16.38 15.54
CA ILE A 4 15.21 16.97 16.80
C ILE A 4 16.71 17.28 16.61
N PRO A 5 17.18 18.53 16.86
CA PRO A 5 18.59 18.84 16.70
C PRO A 5 19.45 18.02 17.66
N ARG A 6 20.49 17.34 17.13
CA ARG A 6 21.55 16.59 17.84
C ARG A 6 21.23 15.21 18.40
N ARG A 7 20.12 14.57 18.04
CA ARG A 7 19.93 13.12 18.20
C ARG A 7 19.19 12.62 16.96
N GLY A 8 19.60 11.47 16.40
CA GLY A 8 19.09 10.94 15.13
C GLY A 8 17.57 10.97 15.02
N ALA A 9 17.07 11.00 13.79
CA ALA A 9 15.63 10.98 13.52
C ALA A 9 14.98 9.78 14.25
N PHE A 10 14.08 10.07 15.18
CA PHE A 10 13.23 9.07 15.81
C PHE A 10 11.98 8.96 14.93
N VAL A 11 11.72 7.77 14.38
CA VAL A 11 10.41 7.48 13.81
C VAL A 11 9.48 7.35 15.02
N SER A 12 8.65 8.35 15.26
CA SER A 12 7.58 8.21 16.24
C SER A 12 6.53 7.28 15.66
N ALA A 13 6.16 6.23 16.39
CA ALA A 13 4.98 5.43 16.07
C ALA A 13 3.80 6.37 15.80
N PHE A 14 3.11 6.17 14.68
CA PHE A 14 1.96 7.01 14.30
C PHE A 14 0.90 6.97 15.39
N SER A 15 0.28 8.13 15.66
CA SER A 15 -0.95 8.13 16.43
C SER A 15 -2.07 7.45 15.63
N VAL A 16 -3.12 6.99 16.32
CA VAL A 16 -4.30 6.41 15.65
C VAL A 16 -4.91 7.43 14.68
N GLU A 17 -4.97 8.70 15.09
CA GLU A 17 -5.51 9.80 14.28
C GLU A 17 -4.67 10.06 13.03
N GLU A 18 -3.34 10.04 13.13
CA GLU A 18 -2.45 10.17 11.96
C GLU A 18 -2.63 9.00 11.00
N MET A 19 -2.78 7.78 11.53
CA MET A 19 -3.03 6.59 10.72
C MET A 19 -4.40 6.67 10.01
N GLU A 20 -5.44 7.13 10.70
CA GLU A 20 -6.76 7.38 10.11
C GLU A 20 -6.70 8.43 8.99
N GLU A 21 -5.94 9.51 9.16
CA GLU A 21 -5.75 10.52 8.11
C GLU A 21 -5.05 9.92 6.88
N ILE A 22 -4.00 9.12 7.06
CA ILE A 22 -3.31 8.43 5.97
C ILE A 22 -4.29 7.51 5.23
N TYR A 23 -5.11 6.73 5.93
CA TYR A 23 -6.13 5.89 5.30
C TYR A 23 -7.19 6.71 4.54
N GLY A 24 -7.60 7.87 5.08
CA GLY A 24 -8.51 8.79 4.41
C GLY A 24 -7.94 9.34 3.10
N LEU A 25 -6.68 9.76 3.10
CA LEU A 25 -5.98 10.22 1.90
C LEU A 25 -5.85 9.10 0.86
N ARG A 26 -5.44 7.90 1.29
CA ARG A 26 -5.36 6.72 0.44
C ARG A 26 -6.69 6.41 -0.20
N TYR A 27 -7.78 6.38 0.57
CA TYR A 27 -9.12 6.10 0.06
C TYR A 27 -9.51 7.04 -1.09
N LEU A 28 -9.30 8.35 -0.92
CA LEU A 28 -9.62 9.34 -1.96
C LEU A 28 -8.77 9.16 -3.22
N LEU A 29 -7.46 8.98 -3.04
CA LEU A 29 -6.51 8.87 -4.14
C LEU A 29 -6.67 7.55 -4.90
N GLU A 30 -6.75 6.42 -4.20
CA GLU A 30 -7.01 5.09 -4.77
C GLU A 30 -8.38 5.04 -5.45
N GLY A 31 -9.41 5.67 -4.88
CA GLY A 31 -10.71 5.81 -5.53
C GLY A 31 -10.61 6.47 -6.91
N SER A 32 -9.83 7.56 -7.02
CA SER A 32 -9.57 8.23 -8.30
C SER A 32 -8.77 7.38 -9.29
N ILE A 33 -7.90 6.49 -8.79
CA ILE A 33 -7.15 5.52 -9.60
C ILE A 33 -8.13 4.50 -10.18
N TYR A 34 -8.94 3.85 -9.34
CA TYR A 34 -9.89 2.83 -9.80
C TYR A 34 -10.92 3.40 -10.77
N GLU A 35 -11.43 4.61 -10.51
CA GLU A 35 -12.32 5.32 -11.44
C GLU A 35 -11.64 5.49 -12.82
N SER A 36 -10.36 5.88 -12.85
CA SER A 36 -9.59 6.04 -14.08
C SER A 36 -9.40 4.71 -14.82
N LEU A 37 -9.06 3.64 -14.10
CA LEU A 37 -8.87 2.30 -14.66
C LEU A 37 -10.14 1.80 -15.35
N VAL A 38 -11.30 1.99 -14.71
CA VAL A 38 -12.61 1.55 -15.22
C VAL A 38 -13.04 2.42 -16.40
N LYS A 39 -13.09 3.75 -16.23
CA LYS A 39 -13.63 4.66 -17.26
C LYS A 39 -12.84 4.65 -18.57
N LYS A 40 -11.54 4.32 -18.50
CA LYS A 40 -10.64 4.30 -19.65
C LYS A 40 -10.28 2.89 -20.11
N GLU A 41 -10.85 1.85 -19.48
CA GLU A 41 -10.60 0.44 -19.83
C GLU A 41 -9.10 0.08 -19.88
N LEU A 42 -8.35 0.49 -18.85
CA LEU A 42 -6.87 0.37 -18.85
C LEU A 42 -6.34 -1.01 -18.44
N LEU A 43 -7.23 -1.91 -18.02
CA LEU A 43 -6.91 -3.27 -17.60
C LEU A 43 -7.29 -4.29 -18.67
N LYS A 44 -6.42 -5.27 -18.87
CA LYS A 44 -6.59 -6.42 -19.75
C LYS A 44 -6.74 -7.68 -18.92
N GLU A 45 -7.20 -8.77 -19.53
CA GLU A 45 -7.32 -10.09 -18.87
C GLU A 45 -6.04 -10.56 -18.17
N SER A 46 -4.87 -10.28 -18.75
CA SER A 46 -3.58 -10.59 -18.13
C SER A 46 -3.35 -9.82 -16.83
N ASP A 47 -3.84 -8.58 -16.74
CA ASP A 47 -3.73 -7.74 -15.56
C ASP A 47 -4.62 -8.30 -14.44
N PHE A 48 -5.85 -8.71 -14.76
CA PHE A 48 -6.76 -9.37 -13.80
C PHE A 48 -6.22 -10.72 -13.31
N SER A 49 -5.62 -11.49 -14.22
CA SER A 49 -4.97 -12.76 -13.86
C SER A 49 -3.83 -12.54 -12.86
N TYR A 50 -3.01 -11.50 -13.07
CA TYR A 50 -1.93 -11.15 -12.16
C TYR A 50 -2.43 -10.66 -10.80
N LEU A 51 -3.42 -9.75 -10.79
CA LEU A 51 -4.03 -9.24 -9.56
C LEU A 51 -4.69 -10.37 -8.74
N SER A 52 -5.36 -11.31 -9.41
CA SER A 52 -5.95 -12.49 -8.76
C SER A 52 -4.87 -13.40 -8.18
N TRP A 53 -3.78 -13.61 -8.91
CA TRP A 53 -2.63 -14.37 -8.40
C TRP A 53 -2.02 -13.73 -7.13
N LEU A 54 -1.92 -12.40 -7.07
CA LEU A 54 -1.47 -11.69 -5.86
C LEU A 54 -2.40 -11.94 -4.67
N ILE A 55 -3.72 -11.88 -4.90
CA ILE A 55 -4.72 -12.21 -3.88
C ILE A 55 -4.56 -13.66 -3.41
N ASP A 56 -4.35 -14.61 -4.31
CA ASP A 56 -4.09 -16.00 -3.94
C ASP A 56 -2.81 -16.15 -3.09
N GLN A 57 -1.77 -15.36 -3.37
CA GLN A 57 -0.57 -15.35 -2.52
C GLN A 57 -0.89 -14.81 -1.12
N MET A 58 -1.66 -13.72 -1.02
CA MET A 58 -2.11 -13.16 0.26
C MET A 58 -2.91 -14.19 1.07
N VAL A 59 -3.80 -14.94 0.44
CA VAL A 59 -4.55 -16.04 1.08
C VAL A 59 -3.62 -17.15 1.57
N LYS A 60 -2.64 -17.56 0.75
CA LYS A 60 -1.65 -18.57 1.14
C LYS A 60 -0.82 -18.12 2.34
N ILE A 61 -0.39 -16.86 2.37
CA ILE A 61 0.38 -16.28 3.49
C ILE A 61 -0.47 -16.31 4.76
N ALA A 62 -1.71 -15.84 4.70
CA ALA A 62 -2.61 -15.82 5.86
C ALA A 62 -2.85 -17.23 6.45
N ARG A 63 -2.92 -18.25 5.58
CA ARG A 63 -3.14 -19.67 5.94
C ARG A 63 -1.86 -20.45 6.24
N SER A 64 -0.69 -19.84 6.12
CA SER A 64 0.59 -20.52 6.37
C SER A 64 0.82 -20.81 7.86
N GLU A 65 1.86 -21.58 8.16
CA GLU A 65 2.34 -21.84 9.54
C GLU A 65 3.30 -20.75 10.06
N MET A 66 3.43 -19.63 9.35
CA MET A 66 4.22 -18.47 9.80
C MET A 66 3.67 -17.91 11.11
N THR A 67 4.54 -17.27 11.89
CA THR A 67 4.10 -16.49 13.06
C THR A 67 3.19 -15.32 12.64
N PRO A 68 2.35 -14.79 13.54
CA PRO A 68 1.49 -13.64 13.23
C PRO A 68 2.25 -12.46 12.61
N ASP A 69 3.40 -12.09 13.16
CA ASP A 69 4.20 -10.95 12.69
C ASP A 69 4.78 -11.20 11.29
N GLU A 70 5.29 -12.42 11.04
CA GLU A 70 5.76 -12.81 9.71
C GLU A 70 4.63 -12.80 8.67
N LYS A 71 3.41 -13.22 9.06
CA LYS A 71 2.23 -13.15 8.18
C LYS A 71 1.88 -11.72 7.84
N VAL A 72 1.85 -10.83 8.84
CA VAL A 72 1.53 -9.41 8.63
C VAL A 72 2.50 -8.79 7.63
N LEU A 73 3.82 -8.97 7.83
CA LEU A 73 4.83 -8.43 6.93
C LEU A 73 4.77 -9.02 5.53
N ALA A 74 4.62 -10.34 5.41
CA ALA A 74 4.55 -11.01 4.11
C ALA A 74 3.27 -10.61 3.35
N PHE A 75 2.13 -10.53 4.05
CA PHE A 75 0.86 -10.10 3.48
C PHE A 75 0.95 -8.66 3.01
N PHE A 76 1.46 -7.76 3.85
CA PHE A 76 1.56 -6.33 3.54
C PHE A 76 2.44 -6.06 2.32
N LYS A 77 3.52 -6.83 2.13
CA LYS A 77 4.32 -6.76 0.90
C LYS A 77 3.51 -7.10 -0.36
N LYS A 78 2.65 -8.12 -0.29
CA LYS A 78 1.76 -8.48 -1.41
C LYS A 78 0.62 -7.49 -1.61
N ASP A 79 0.13 -6.89 -0.54
CA ASP A 79 -0.84 -5.80 -0.60
C ASP A 79 -0.26 -4.57 -1.33
N ILE A 80 0.94 -4.11 -0.95
CA ILE A 80 1.65 -3.04 -1.66
C ILE A 80 1.83 -3.38 -3.14
N GLU A 81 2.25 -4.61 -3.45
CA GLU A 81 2.46 -5.05 -4.83
C GLU A 81 1.16 -4.99 -5.66
N PHE A 82 0.03 -5.36 -5.06
CA PHE A 82 -1.30 -5.24 -5.68
C PHE A 82 -1.62 -3.79 -6.01
N HIS A 83 -1.54 -2.92 -4.99
CA HIS A 83 -1.91 -1.53 -5.15
C HIS A 83 -0.97 -0.79 -6.12
N TYR A 84 0.35 -0.97 -6.00
CA TYR A 84 1.33 -0.37 -6.89
C TYR A 84 1.10 -0.76 -8.36
N PHE A 85 0.75 -2.02 -8.62
CA PHE A 85 0.40 -2.46 -9.97
C PHE A 85 -0.80 -1.68 -10.53
N THR A 86 -1.86 -1.50 -9.73
CA THR A 86 -3.04 -0.73 -10.18
C THR A 86 -2.71 0.74 -10.45
N TRP A 87 -1.84 1.36 -9.65
CA TRP A 87 -1.45 2.77 -9.83
C TRP A 87 -0.63 2.98 -11.11
N LEU A 88 0.30 2.07 -11.39
CA LEU A 88 1.08 2.08 -12.64
C LEU A 88 0.15 2.04 -13.87
N LYS A 89 -0.89 1.21 -13.82
CA LYS A 89 -1.86 1.04 -14.91
C LYS A 89 -2.76 2.27 -15.10
N ALA A 90 -2.94 3.10 -14.08
CA ALA A 90 -3.89 4.21 -14.10
C ALA A 90 -3.39 5.47 -14.83
N GLU A 91 -2.11 5.50 -15.23
CA GLU A 91 -1.47 6.61 -15.95
C GLU A 91 -1.56 7.96 -15.20
N ARG A 92 -1.47 7.91 -13.86
CA ARG A 92 -1.51 9.08 -12.97
C ARG A 92 -0.23 9.20 -12.13
N PRO A 93 0.91 9.60 -12.74
CA PRO A 93 2.21 9.53 -12.09
C PRO A 93 2.31 10.37 -10.82
N ARG A 94 1.63 11.52 -10.73
CA ARG A 94 1.60 12.33 -9.51
C ARG A 94 0.86 11.64 -8.37
N THR A 95 -0.32 11.09 -8.65
CA THR A 95 -1.13 10.34 -7.67
C THR A 95 -0.37 9.10 -7.19
N MET A 96 0.27 8.38 -8.11
CA MET A 96 1.12 7.23 -7.80
C MET A 96 2.26 7.58 -6.86
N ASN A 97 2.96 8.70 -7.09
CA ASN A 97 4.05 9.13 -6.20
C ASN A 97 3.54 9.41 -4.78
N ILE A 98 2.43 10.15 -4.66
CA ILE A 98 1.82 10.46 -3.36
C ILE A 98 1.39 9.16 -2.64
N LEU A 99 0.75 8.24 -3.36
CA LEU A 99 0.34 6.95 -2.80
C LEU A 99 1.54 6.11 -2.36
N SER A 100 2.63 6.11 -3.14
CA SER A 100 3.86 5.40 -2.78
C SER A 100 4.47 5.94 -1.49
N ASP A 101 4.48 7.27 -1.32
CA ASP A 101 4.98 7.92 -0.10
C ASP A 101 4.10 7.59 1.12
N LEU A 102 2.76 7.56 0.95
CA LEU A 102 1.83 7.21 2.02
C LEU A 102 1.97 5.74 2.44
N TYR A 103 2.19 4.82 1.50
CA TYR A 103 2.44 3.42 1.84
C TYR A 103 3.79 3.19 2.51
N HIS A 104 4.83 3.92 2.09
CA HIS A 104 6.12 3.85 2.76
C HIS A 104 6.02 4.34 4.21
N GLN A 105 5.21 5.38 4.47
CA GLN A 105 4.92 5.81 5.83
C GLN A 105 4.23 4.71 6.65
N LEU A 106 3.23 4.02 6.09
CA LEU A 106 2.59 2.89 6.76
C LEU A 106 3.55 1.72 7.01
N GLU A 107 4.42 1.41 6.05
CA GLU A 107 5.43 0.36 6.21
C GLU A 107 6.36 0.65 7.40
N LEU A 108 6.85 1.88 7.51
CA LEU A 108 7.67 2.31 8.65
C LEU A 108 6.90 2.21 9.96
N GLY A 109 5.64 2.64 9.98
CA GLY A 109 4.79 2.58 11.18
C GLY A 109 4.38 1.17 11.62
N MET A 110 4.47 0.17 10.73
CA MET A 110 4.16 -1.24 11.03
C MET A 110 5.40 -2.04 11.45
N LEU A 111 6.60 -1.52 11.20
CA LEU A 111 7.89 -2.14 11.55
C LEU A 111 8.46 -1.64 12.87
N ASP A 112 7.85 -0.61 13.47
CA ASP A 112 8.15 -0.05 14.79
C ASP A 112 7.37 -0.78 15.90
#